data_AF-A0A2R2W801-F1
#
_entry.id   AF-A0A2R2W801-F1
#
_cell.length_a   1.000
_cell.length_b   1.000
_cell.length_c   1.000
_cell.angle_alpha   90.00
_cell.angle_beta   90.00
_cell.angle_gamma   90.00
#
_symmetry.space_group_name_H-M   'P 1'
#
loop_
_entity.id
_entity.type
_entity.pdbx_description
1 polymer ?
#
loop_
_entity_poly.entity_id
_entity_poly.type
_entity_poly.pdbx_seq_one_letter_code
_entity_poly.pdbx_strand_id
1 'polypeptide(L)'
;MPFTEEQKVERAQKRRMTNALKEEARAHRDEARRQEWREKGMYLTREQATAGEICRGCGLPVIDNLGSWPGTMYLTDEQRIIYDADHERYREMHPNCDAHRWSMAGSRATHCGHCCPPIPMSREQAENIQRIFATVSERREEELDIWARTLTCGHRVEQSVHHTNREPSFSTQWCPECEITRGVVTSEKVVEAAARMAEANRRRDEKVARAEREVKEAEKAAAAARKKLAEVQAER
;
A
#
# COMPACT_ATOMS: atom_id res chain seq x y z
N MET A 1 32.79 -0.28 -29.96
CA MET A 1 31.63 -0.50 -30.85
C MET A 1 30.36 -0.36 -30.03
N PRO A 2 29.34 0.39 -30.50
CA PRO A 2 28.06 0.46 -29.81
C PRO A 2 27.33 -0.89 -29.86
N PHE A 3 26.60 -1.23 -28.79
CA PHE A 3 25.76 -2.45 -28.74
C PHE A 3 24.63 -2.38 -29.77
N THR A 4 24.28 -3.54 -30.34
CA THR A 4 23.07 -3.68 -31.16
C THR A 4 21.80 -3.52 -30.30
N GLU A 5 20.66 -3.23 -30.91
CA GLU A 5 19.38 -3.14 -30.19
C GLU A 5 19.01 -4.45 -29.50
N GLU A 6 19.27 -5.60 -30.12
CA GLU A 6 19.06 -6.92 -29.53
C GLU A 6 19.90 -7.11 -28.26
N GLN A 7 21.19 -6.75 -28.30
CA GLN A 7 22.09 -6.81 -27.14
C GLN A 7 21.64 -5.88 -26.01
N LYS A 8 21.07 -4.71 -26.35
CA LYS A 8 20.51 -3.78 -25.34
C LYS A 8 19.27 -4.38 -24.67
N VAL A 9 18.37 -4.99 -25.44
CA VAL A 9 17.15 -5.63 -24.94
C VAL A 9 17.49 -6.80 -24.02
N GLU A 10 18.39 -7.70 -24.46
CA GLU A 10 18.82 -8.85 -23.66
C GLU A 10 19.45 -8.39 -22.34
N ARG A 11 20.35 -7.40 -22.40
CA ARG A 11 20.99 -6.85 -21.20
C ARG A 11 19.97 -6.21 -20.25
N ALA A 12 18.95 -5.52 -20.78
CA ALA A 12 17.88 -4.94 -19.98
C ALA A 12 17.00 -6.01 -19.32
N GLN A 13 16.66 -7.09 -20.03
CA GLN A 13 15.95 -8.24 -19.48
C GLN A 13 16.74 -8.92 -18.36
N LYS A 14 18.04 -9.18 -18.58
CA LYS A 14 18.92 -9.75 -17.56
C LYS A 14 18.98 -8.88 -16.30
N ARG A 15 19.12 -7.55 -16.44
CA ARG A 15 19.10 -6.62 -15.30
C ARG A 15 17.77 -6.67 -14.55
N ARG A 16 16.63 -6.67 -15.26
CA ARG A 16 15.31 -6.78 -14.64
C ARG A 16 15.16 -8.07 -13.84
N MET A 17 15.55 -9.21 -14.42
CA MET A 17 15.54 -10.50 -13.74
C MET A 17 16.45 -10.51 -12.50
N THR A 18 17.68 -10.01 -12.61
CA THR A 18 18.61 -9.93 -11.48
C THR A 18 18.05 -9.04 -10.35
N ASN A 19 17.47 -7.89 -10.67
CA ASN A 19 16.85 -7.03 -9.67
C ASN A 19 15.63 -7.70 -9.03
N ALA A 20 14.76 -8.34 -9.81
CA ALA A 20 13.59 -9.05 -9.29
C ALA A 20 13.99 -10.16 -8.31
N LEU A 21 15.01 -10.96 -8.65
CA LEU A 21 15.55 -12.00 -7.75
C LEU A 21 16.15 -11.43 -6.47
N LYS A 22 16.83 -10.27 -6.54
CA LYS A 22 17.36 -9.58 -5.36
C LYS A 22 16.24 -9.13 -4.42
N GLU A 23 15.18 -8.56 -4.97
CA GLU A 23 14.01 -8.09 -4.22
C GLU A 23 13.21 -9.25 -3.62
N GLU A 24 13.06 -10.36 -4.35
CA GLU A 24 12.49 -11.60 -3.83
C GLU A 24 13.28 -12.13 -2.63
N ALA A 25 14.60 -12.25 -2.77
CA ALA A 25 15.45 -12.72 -1.68
C ALA A 25 15.39 -11.79 -0.46
N ARG A 26 15.26 -10.46 -0.67
CA ARG A 26 15.04 -9.50 0.41
C ARG A 26 13.71 -9.76 1.12
N ALA A 27 12.61 -9.89 0.36
CA ALA A 27 11.29 -10.15 0.92
C ALA A 27 11.23 -11.45 1.74
N HIS A 28 11.88 -12.53 1.27
CA HIS A 28 11.96 -13.79 2.03
C HIS A 28 12.75 -13.64 3.32
N ARG A 29 13.88 -12.93 3.30
CA ARG A 29 14.65 -12.64 4.53
C ARG A 29 13.83 -11.84 5.53
N ASP A 30 13.06 -10.86 5.07
CA ASP A 30 12.24 -10.01 5.93
C ASP A 30 11.03 -10.78 6.50
N GLU A 31 10.42 -11.70 5.74
CA GLU A 31 9.36 -12.58 6.25
C GLU A 31 9.91 -13.56 7.29
N ALA A 32 11.02 -14.24 7.00
CA ALA A 32 11.67 -15.16 7.93
C ALA A 32 12.05 -14.45 9.24
N ARG A 33 12.55 -13.22 9.15
CA ARG A 33 12.85 -12.40 10.33
C ARG A 33 11.58 -12.04 11.13
N ARG A 34 10.50 -11.65 10.45
CA ARG A 34 9.21 -11.37 11.13
C ARG A 34 8.66 -12.61 11.82
N GLN A 35 8.82 -13.79 11.24
CA GLN A 35 8.45 -15.05 11.87
C GLN A 35 9.30 -15.32 13.11
N GLU A 36 10.63 -15.19 13.00
CA GLU A 36 11.54 -15.35 14.15
C GLU A 36 11.17 -14.41 15.31
N TRP A 37 10.82 -13.15 15.02
CA TRP A 37 10.35 -12.21 16.05
C TRP A 37 9.10 -12.71 16.77
N ARG A 38 8.16 -13.35 16.07
CA ARG A 38 6.94 -13.90 16.67
C ARG A 38 7.26 -15.12 17.53
N GLU A 39 8.05 -16.05 17.00
CA GLU A 39 8.43 -17.29 17.69
C GLU A 39 9.22 -17.03 18.97
N LYS A 40 10.13 -16.06 18.94
CA LYS A 40 10.93 -15.65 20.11
C LYS A 40 10.24 -14.63 21.00
N GLY A 41 9.01 -14.23 20.67
CA GLY A 41 8.26 -13.20 21.41
C GLY A 41 9.03 -11.89 21.52
N MET A 42 9.67 -11.42 20.45
CA MET A 42 10.51 -10.22 20.50
C MET A 42 9.70 -8.90 20.52
N TYR A 43 8.42 -8.94 20.17
CA TYR A 43 7.53 -7.79 20.25
C TYR A 43 7.30 -7.38 21.71
N LEU A 44 7.59 -6.13 22.01
CA LEU A 44 7.13 -5.50 23.26
C LEU A 44 5.70 -5.02 23.09
N THR A 45 4.89 -5.11 24.15
CA THR A 45 3.62 -4.38 24.18
C THR A 45 3.89 -2.88 24.35
N ARG A 46 2.87 -2.04 24.14
CA ARG A 46 3.02 -0.60 24.41
C ARG A 46 3.28 -0.32 25.87
N GLU A 47 2.60 -1.04 26.75
CA GLU A 47 2.74 -0.89 28.21
C GLU A 47 4.18 -1.20 28.62
N GLN A 48 4.78 -2.26 28.06
CA GLN A 48 6.18 -2.60 28.25
C GLN A 48 7.13 -1.52 27.74
N ALA A 49 6.90 -1.03 26.51
CA ALA A 49 7.70 0.04 25.94
C ALA A 49 7.60 1.35 26.75
N THR A 50 6.41 1.71 27.21
CA THR A 50 6.16 2.88 28.07
C THR A 50 6.74 2.72 29.46
N ALA A 51 6.75 1.50 30.00
CA ALA A 51 7.44 1.18 31.26
C ALA A 51 8.98 1.24 31.14
N GLY A 52 9.51 1.48 29.94
CA GLY A 52 10.95 1.57 29.69
C GLY A 52 11.62 0.21 29.49
N GLU A 53 10.88 -0.85 29.18
CA GLU A 53 11.50 -2.12 28.79
C GLU A 53 12.41 -1.92 27.56
N ILE A 54 13.57 -2.57 27.62
CA ILE A 54 14.55 -2.52 26.54
C ILE A 54 14.08 -3.33 25.33
N CYS A 55 14.41 -2.84 24.13
CA CYS A 55 14.17 -3.56 22.90
C CYS A 55 14.90 -4.89 22.91
N ARG A 56 14.17 -5.98 22.70
CA ARG A 56 14.72 -7.35 22.71
C ARG A 56 15.66 -7.62 21.53
N GLY A 57 15.67 -6.74 20.52
CA GLY A 57 16.57 -6.84 19.35
C GLY A 57 17.93 -6.18 19.56
N CYS A 58 17.98 -4.97 20.12
CA CYS A 58 19.22 -4.18 20.21
C CYS A 58 19.61 -3.80 21.65
N GLY A 59 18.76 -4.06 22.64
CA GLY A 59 18.99 -3.70 24.05
C GLY A 59 18.81 -2.21 24.38
N LEU A 60 18.48 -1.36 23.40
CA LEU A 60 18.19 0.06 23.63
C LEU A 60 16.75 0.26 24.12
N PRO A 61 16.46 1.25 24.97
CA PRO A 61 15.09 1.61 25.32
C PRO A 61 14.31 2.00 24.06
N VAL A 62 13.05 1.57 23.99
CA VAL A 62 12.17 1.98 22.88
C VAL A 62 11.62 3.38 23.11
N ILE A 63 11.38 3.75 24.37
CA ILE A 63 11.02 5.10 24.80
C ILE A 63 12.03 5.52 25.87
N ASP A 64 12.91 6.46 25.52
CA ASP A 64 13.97 6.96 26.42
C ASP A 64 13.57 8.22 27.21
N ASN A 65 12.40 8.80 26.91
CA ASN A 65 11.91 10.06 27.50
C ASN A 65 12.82 11.28 27.31
N LEU A 66 13.75 11.24 26.35
CA LEU A 66 14.64 12.37 26.02
C LEU A 66 14.02 13.36 25.02
N GLY A 67 12.77 13.10 24.61
CA GLY A 67 12.09 13.83 23.55
C GLY A 67 12.57 13.40 22.16
N SER A 68 11.86 13.82 21.12
CA SER A 68 12.30 13.57 19.74
C SER A 68 13.54 14.41 19.42
N TRP A 69 14.40 13.91 18.53
CA TRP A 69 15.40 14.77 17.88
C TRP A 69 14.70 15.93 17.13
N PRO A 70 15.16 17.19 17.28
CA PRO A 70 14.76 18.24 16.35
C PRO A 70 15.31 17.90 14.95
N GLY A 71 14.77 18.56 13.91
CA GLY A 71 15.32 18.41 12.57
C GLY A 71 16.82 18.69 12.53
N THR A 72 17.59 17.96 11.73
CA THR A 72 19.07 17.99 11.75
C THR A 72 19.67 19.39 11.54
N MET A 73 18.96 20.28 10.84
CA MET A 73 19.33 21.69 10.64
C MET A 73 19.19 22.55 11.92
N TYR A 74 18.39 22.11 12.89
CA TYR A 74 18.08 22.82 14.13
C TYR A 74 18.73 22.18 15.37
N LEU A 75 19.62 21.20 15.18
CA LEU A 75 20.42 20.66 16.28
C LEU A 75 21.38 21.74 16.78
N THR A 76 21.48 21.88 18.11
CA THR A 76 22.59 22.60 18.72
C THR A 76 23.90 21.83 18.50
N ASP A 77 25.04 22.48 18.71
CA ASP A 77 26.33 21.82 18.54
C ASP A 77 26.49 20.64 19.51
N GLU A 78 26.03 20.75 20.76
CA GLU A 78 26.05 19.65 21.73
C GLU A 78 25.15 18.49 21.30
N GLN A 79 23.95 18.81 20.80
CA GLN A 79 23.02 17.81 20.29
C GLN A 79 23.56 17.09 19.06
N ARG A 80 24.29 17.81 18.19
CA ARG A 80 24.92 17.26 17.00
C ARG A 80 26.01 16.25 17.36
N ILE A 81 26.85 16.55 18.36
CA ILE A 81 27.88 15.62 18.84
C ILE A 81 27.24 14.29 19.30
N ILE A 82 26.16 14.36 20.09
CA ILE A 82 25.45 13.16 20.57
C ILE A 82 24.80 12.41 19.41
N TYR A 83 24.13 13.12 18.50
CA TYR A 83 23.49 12.54 17.33
C TYR A 83 24.49 11.79 16.44
N ASP A 84 25.65 12.40 16.16
CA ASP A 84 26.68 11.81 15.31
C ASP A 84 27.30 10.58 15.97
N ALA A 85 27.54 10.62 17.29
CA ALA A 85 28.02 9.46 18.06
C ALA A 85 27.01 8.30 18.05
N ASP A 86 25.72 8.57 18.26
CA ASP A 86 24.66 7.55 18.16
C ASP A 86 24.57 6.97 16.74
N HIS A 87 24.71 7.82 15.72
CA HIS A 87 24.70 7.43 14.33
C HIS A 87 25.91 6.55 13.97
N GLU A 88 27.10 6.88 14.49
CA GLU A 88 28.32 6.09 14.32
C GLU A 88 28.19 4.72 14.99
N ARG A 89 27.76 4.68 16.25
CA ARG A 89 27.48 3.42 16.96
C ARG A 89 26.46 2.55 16.22
N TYR A 90 25.42 3.16 15.66
CA TYR A 90 24.47 2.43 14.82
C TYR A 90 25.16 1.80 13.60
N ARG A 91 26.03 2.56 12.90
CA ARG A 91 26.78 2.06 11.73
C ARG A 91 27.73 0.91 12.11
N GLU A 92 28.41 1.01 13.25
CA GLU A 92 29.30 -0.05 13.75
C GLU A 92 28.55 -1.35 14.06
N MET A 93 27.37 -1.27 14.67
CA MET A 93 26.54 -2.44 14.94
C MET A 93 25.85 -3.00 13.68
N HIS A 94 25.75 -2.19 12.62
CA HIS A 94 25.01 -2.52 11.40
C HIS A 94 25.80 -2.21 10.12
N PRO A 95 27.03 -2.73 9.94
CA PRO A 95 27.96 -2.28 8.90
C PRO A 95 27.50 -2.57 7.47
N ASN A 96 26.52 -3.46 7.29
CA ASN A 96 25.94 -3.84 5.99
C ASN A 96 24.40 -4.00 6.05
N CYS A 97 23.73 -3.24 6.92
CA CYS A 97 22.28 -3.33 7.06
C CYS A 97 21.56 -2.34 6.14
N ASP A 98 20.94 -2.83 5.08
CA ASP A 98 20.08 -2.05 4.17
C ASP A 98 18.66 -1.83 4.71
N ALA A 99 18.43 -2.12 5.99
CA ALA A 99 17.12 -1.95 6.60
C ALA A 99 16.84 -0.48 6.90
N HIS A 100 15.56 -0.12 6.87
CA HIS A 100 15.12 1.18 7.34
C HIS A 100 15.40 1.33 8.84
N ARG A 101 15.44 2.59 9.30
CA ARG A 101 15.53 2.93 10.72
C ARG A 101 14.18 3.38 11.22
N TRP A 102 13.90 3.17 12.49
CA TRP A 102 12.71 3.70 13.14
C TRP A 102 13.01 4.16 14.56
N SER A 103 12.20 5.09 15.06
CA SER A 103 12.22 5.56 16.44
C SER A 103 10.78 5.85 16.88
N MET A 104 10.55 5.90 18.19
CA MET A 104 9.26 6.33 18.72
C MET A 104 9.22 7.85 18.87
N ALA A 105 8.05 8.44 18.66
CA ALA A 105 7.83 9.84 19.00
C ALA A 105 8.14 10.07 20.49
N GLY A 106 8.90 11.12 20.78
CA GLY A 106 9.39 11.39 22.13
C GLY A 106 10.65 10.62 22.54
N SER A 107 11.26 9.87 21.61
CA SER A 107 12.53 9.16 21.84
C SER A 107 13.61 9.52 20.82
N ARG A 108 14.86 9.50 21.28
CA ARG A 108 16.09 9.68 20.48
C ARG A 108 16.72 8.36 20.05
N ALA A 109 16.38 7.25 20.72
CA ALA A 109 16.85 5.91 20.41
C ALA A 109 16.47 5.49 18.98
N THR A 110 17.47 5.06 18.21
CA THR A 110 17.31 4.61 16.83
C THR A 110 17.37 3.09 16.77
N HIS A 111 16.33 2.48 16.17
CA HIS A 111 16.16 1.05 16.03
C HIS A 111 16.31 0.62 14.56
N CYS A 112 16.86 -0.58 14.35
CA CYS A 112 17.01 -1.17 13.03
C CYS A 112 15.73 -1.92 12.65
N GLY A 113 15.14 -1.61 11.50
CA GLY A 113 13.90 -2.24 11.01
C GLY A 113 14.02 -3.72 10.64
N HIS A 114 15.22 -4.31 10.66
CA HIS A 114 15.44 -5.74 10.49
C HIS A 114 15.83 -6.46 11.78
N CYS A 115 16.41 -5.78 12.77
CA CYS A 115 16.78 -6.41 14.06
C CYS A 115 15.69 -6.20 15.12
N CYS A 116 15.04 -5.04 15.10
CA CYS A 116 14.16 -4.55 16.15
C CYS A 116 12.71 -4.56 15.64
N PRO A 117 11.84 -5.43 16.19
CA PRO A 117 10.44 -5.41 15.82
C PRO A 117 9.79 -4.07 16.22
N PRO A 118 9.00 -3.44 15.34
CA PRO A 118 8.28 -2.23 15.69
C PRO A 118 7.23 -2.51 16.77
N ILE A 119 6.94 -1.51 17.59
CA ILE A 119 5.88 -1.62 18.61
C ILE A 119 4.52 -1.71 17.91
N PRO A 120 3.65 -2.66 18.32
CA PRO A 120 2.29 -2.73 17.81
C PRO A 120 1.53 -1.41 18.02
N MET A 121 0.66 -1.08 17.05
CA MET A 121 -0.24 0.06 17.18
C MET A 121 -1.13 -0.07 18.42
N SER A 122 -1.46 1.05 19.07
CA SER A 122 -2.45 1.00 20.15
C SER A 122 -3.83 0.63 19.58
N ARG A 123 -4.69 0.10 20.44
CA ARG A 123 -6.08 -0.16 20.08
C ARG A 123 -6.78 1.10 19.56
N GLU A 124 -6.60 2.23 20.23
CA GLU A 124 -7.14 3.52 19.80
C GLU A 124 -6.62 3.92 18.41
N GLN A 125 -5.32 3.73 18.12
CA GLN A 125 -4.77 3.99 16.80
C GLN A 125 -5.39 3.07 15.74
N ALA A 126 -5.54 1.78 16.04
CA ALA A 126 -6.17 0.83 15.15
C ALA A 126 -7.64 1.22 14.87
N GLU A 127 -8.41 1.60 15.90
CA GLU A 127 -9.79 2.07 15.77
C GLU A 127 -9.88 3.39 14.98
N ASN A 128 -8.96 4.33 15.20
CA ASN A 128 -8.88 5.57 14.43
C ASN A 128 -8.63 5.32 12.94
N ILE A 129 -7.67 4.44 12.64
CA ILE A 129 -7.37 4.03 11.26
C ILE A 129 -8.57 3.33 10.63
N GLN A 130 -9.23 2.43 11.36
CA GLN A 130 -10.46 1.77 10.89
C GLN A 130 -11.56 2.78 10.56
N ARG A 131 -11.76 3.82 11.39
CA ARG A 131 -12.75 4.88 11.11
C ARG A 131 -12.43 5.66 9.85
N ILE A 132 -11.15 5.98 9.61
CA ILE A 132 -10.73 6.65 8.38
C ILE A 132 -11.10 5.77 7.17
N PHE A 133 -10.77 4.49 7.20
CA PHE A 133 -11.09 3.57 6.11
C PHE A 133 -12.58 3.30 5.96
N ALA A 134 -13.38 3.37 7.04
CA ALA A 134 -14.84 3.24 6.98
C ALA A 134 -15.52 4.40 6.24
N THR A 135 -14.86 5.57 6.14
CA THR A 135 -15.37 6.74 5.40
C THR A 135 -14.92 6.78 3.94
N VAL A 136 -14.01 5.90 3.54
CA VAL A 136 -13.57 5.80 2.15
C VAL A 136 -14.72 5.20 1.35
N SER A 137 -15.15 5.93 0.31
CA SER A 137 -16.15 5.46 -0.64
C SER A 137 -15.77 4.08 -1.19
N GLU A 138 -16.76 3.28 -1.54
CA GLU A 138 -16.52 2.01 -2.23
C GLU A 138 -15.54 2.18 -3.39
N ARG A 139 -14.65 1.19 -3.53
CA ARG A 139 -13.64 1.18 -4.58
C ARG A 139 -14.33 1.22 -5.94
N ARG A 140 -14.16 2.33 -6.66
CA ARG A 140 -14.70 2.49 -8.01
C ARG A 140 -13.85 1.71 -9.01
N GLU A 141 -14.36 0.55 -9.39
CA GLU A 141 -13.67 -0.37 -10.29
C GLU A 141 -13.30 0.27 -11.63
N GLU A 142 -14.13 1.18 -12.14
CA GLU A 142 -13.87 1.90 -13.39
C GLU A 142 -12.65 2.84 -13.32
N GLU A 143 -12.21 3.25 -12.14
CA GLU A 143 -11.05 4.15 -11.95
C GLU A 143 -9.71 3.40 -11.87
N LEU A 144 -9.73 2.08 -12.07
CA LEU A 144 -8.56 1.23 -11.90
C LEU A 144 -8.00 0.76 -13.23
N ASP A 145 -6.72 1.03 -13.44
CA ASP A 145 -5.91 0.36 -14.44
C ASP A 145 -5.65 -1.09 -13.99
N ILE A 146 -5.68 -2.03 -14.92
CA ILE A 146 -5.26 -3.42 -14.67
C ILE A 146 -3.87 -3.60 -15.27
N TRP A 147 -2.95 -4.05 -14.42
CA TRP A 147 -1.57 -4.34 -14.77
C TRP A 147 -1.33 -5.83 -14.70
N ALA A 148 -0.81 -6.41 -15.78
CA ALA A 148 -0.36 -7.79 -15.76
C ALA A 148 1.15 -7.81 -15.47
N ARG A 149 1.53 -8.57 -14.45
CA ARG A 149 2.88 -8.57 -13.87
C ARG A 149 3.50 -9.94 -14.01
N THR A 150 4.66 -10.01 -14.66
CA THR A 150 5.41 -11.25 -14.82
C THR A 150 6.37 -11.40 -13.66
N LEU A 151 6.32 -12.54 -12.98
CA LEU A 151 7.12 -12.83 -11.81
C LEU A 151 8.40 -13.59 -12.18
N THR A 152 9.35 -13.67 -11.25
CA THR A 152 10.61 -14.45 -11.40
C THR A 152 10.38 -15.93 -11.68
N CYS A 153 9.25 -16.49 -11.23
CA CYS A 153 8.84 -17.86 -11.55
C CYS A 153 8.22 -18.03 -12.95
N GLY A 154 8.04 -16.95 -13.71
CA GLY A 154 7.42 -16.96 -15.04
C GLY A 154 5.89 -16.81 -15.03
N HIS A 155 5.23 -17.03 -13.90
CA HIS A 155 3.78 -16.81 -13.78
C HIS A 155 3.41 -15.33 -13.92
N ARG A 156 2.20 -15.09 -14.42
CA ARG A 156 1.64 -13.76 -14.63
C ARG A 156 0.46 -13.53 -13.69
N VAL A 157 0.46 -12.40 -13.00
CA VAL A 157 -0.61 -12.02 -12.07
C VAL A 157 -1.16 -10.64 -12.42
N GLU A 158 -2.46 -10.45 -12.22
CA GLU A 158 -3.10 -9.15 -12.43
C GLU A 158 -3.11 -8.33 -11.13
N GLN A 159 -2.85 -7.04 -11.25
CA GLN A 159 -2.92 -6.08 -10.16
C GLN A 159 -3.68 -4.83 -10.62
N SER A 160 -4.77 -4.53 -9.92
CA SER A 160 -5.56 -3.32 -10.17
C SER A 160 -5.01 -2.14 -9.36
N VAL A 161 -4.69 -1.04 -10.03
CA VAL A 161 -4.10 0.16 -9.43
C VAL A 161 -4.90 1.39 -9.89
N HIS A 162 -5.14 2.35 -9.00
CA HIS A 162 -5.81 3.59 -9.37
C HIS A 162 -5.05 4.33 -10.48
N HIS A 163 -5.77 4.85 -11.46
CA HIS A 163 -5.21 5.43 -12.69
C HIS A 163 -4.24 6.62 -12.49
N THR A 164 -4.28 7.26 -11.32
CA THR A 164 -3.33 8.32 -10.95
C THR A 164 -1.93 7.80 -10.66
N ASN A 165 -1.76 6.50 -10.44
CA ASN A 165 -0.45 5.89 -10.29
C ASN A 165 0.12 5.52 -11.65
N ARG A 166 1.36 5.96 -11.90
CA ARG A 166 2.06 5.66 -13.15
C ARG A 166 2.33 4.18 -13.34
N GLU A 167 2.60 3.46 -12.25
CA GLU A 167 2.90 2.02 -12.23
C GLU A 167 2.60 1.41 -10.84
N PRO A 168 2.44 0.08 -10.73
CA PRO A 168 2.34 -0.59 -9.44
C PRO A 168 3.64 -0.44 -8.64
N SER A 169 3.53 -0.02 -7.36
CA SER A 169 4.69 0.40 -6.56
C SER A 169 5.55 -0.72 -5.99
N PHE A 170 5.05 -1.96 -5.87
CA PHE A 170 5.76 -3.04 -5.18
C PHE A 170 6.68 -3.83 -6.11
N SER A 171 7.95 -4.02 -5.75
CA SER A 171 8.93 -4.83 -6.50
C SER A 171 8.72 -6.34 -6.38
N THR A 172 7.84 -6.77 -5.48
CA THR A 172 7.48 -8.18 -5.24
C THR A 172 5.97 -8.35 -5.20
N GLN A 173 5.49 -9.58 -5.39
CA GLN A 173 4.07 -9.93 -5.40
C GLN A 173 3.90 -11.39 -4.99
N TRP A 174 2.83 -11.70 -4.27
CA TRP A 174 2.46 -13.09 -3.99
C TRP A 174 2.05 -13.80 -5.28
N CYS A 175 2.67 -14.95 -5.57
CA CYS A 175 2.29 -15.81 -6.67
C CYS A 175 1.27 -16.85 -6.17
N PRO A 176 0.02 -16.85 -6.67
CA PRO A 176 -0.99 -17.82 -6.24
C PRO A 176 -0.64 -19.25 -6.66
N GLU A 177 0.09 -19.44 -7.76
CA GLU A 177 0.49 -20.76 -8.27
C GLU A 177 1.67 -21.36 -7.48
N CYS A 178 2.59 -20.52 -7.02
CA CYS A 178 3.73 -20.98 -6.20
C CYS A 178 3.50 -20.85 -4.69
N GLU A 179 2.42 -20.20 -4.28
CA GLU A 179 2.09 -19.86 -2.89
C GLU A 179 3.26 -19.20 -2.12
N ILE A 180 3.99 -18.32 -2.81
CA ILE A 180 5.11 -17.60 -2.24
C ILE A 180 5.26 -16.23 -2.89
N THR A 181 5.81 -15.28 -2.13
CA THR A 181 6.24 -13.98 -2.66
C THR A 181 7.35 -14.16 -3.69
N ARG A 182 7.18 -13.56 -4.87
CA ARG A 182 8.14 -13.57 -5.98
C ARG A 182 8.52 -12.15 -6.38
N GLY A 183 9.69 -12.00 -6.97
CA GLY A 183 10.11 -10.73 -7.57
C GLY A 183 9.33 -10.42 -8.84
N VAL A 184 9.10 -9.14 -9.12
CA VAL A 184 8.42 -8.72 -10.35
C VAL A 184 9.46 -8.35 -11.41
N VAL A 185 9.40 -9.04 -12.55
CA VAL A 185 10.33 -8.87 -13.68
C VAL A 185 9.81 -7.80 -14.65
N THR A 186 8.52 -7.84 -14.98
CA THR A 186 7.85 -6.85 -15.83
C THR A 186 6.47 -6.50 -15.32
N SER A 187 6.02 -5.28 -15.60
CA SER A 187 4.65 -4.82 -15.40
C SER A 187 4.17 -4.19 -16.69
N GLU A 188 3.02 -4.65 -17.18
CA GLU A 188 2.42 -4.17 -18.42
C GLU A 188 0.98 -3.76 -18.15
N LYS A 189 0.60 -2.56 -18.54
CA LYS A 189 -0.78 -2.11 -18.42
C LYS A 189 -1.60 -2.83 -19.50
N VAL A 190 -2.58 -3.63 -19.08
CA VAL A 190 -3.44 -4.43 -19.97
C VAL A 190 -4.83 -3.84 -20.12
N VAL A 191 -5.32 -3.10 -19.12
CA VAL A 191 -6.59 -2.35 -19.20
C VAL A 191 -6.39 -0.96 -18.64
N GLU A 192 -6.83 0.05 -19.40
CA GLU A 192 -6.84 1.44 -18.95
C GLU A 192 -8.18 1.81 -18.30
N ALA A 193 -8.11 2.50 -17.17
CA ALA A 193 -9.26 3.05 -16.47
C ALA A 193 -10.08 3.96 -17.40
N ALA A 194 -9.46 4.71 -18.30
CA ALA A 194 -10.18 5.56 -19.26
C ALA A 194 -11.18 4.76 -20.12
N ALA A 195 -10.78 3.58 -20.60
CA ALA A 195 -11.68 2.70 -21.36
C ALA A 195 -12.81 2.16 -20.49
N ARG A 196 -12.51 1.79 -19.23
CA ARG A 196 -13.51 1.30 -18.26
C ARG A 196 -14.50 2.40 -17.86
N MET A 197 -14.03 3.62 -17.62
CA MET A 197 -14.85 4.79 -17.31
C MET A 197 -15.76 5.15 -18.49
N ALA A 198 -15.25 5.13 -19.72
CA ALA A 198 -16.06 5.40 -20.91
C ALA A 198 -17.20 4.37 -21.05
N GLU A 199 -16.90 3.08 -20.83
CA GLU A 199 -17.92 2.02 -20.82
C GLU A 199 -18.92 2.16 -19.67
N ALA A 200 -18.45 2.49 -18.46
CA ALA A 200 -19.32 2.70 -17.30
C ALA A 200 -20.28 3.89 -17.53
N ASN A 201 -19.77 4.99 -18.11
CA ASN A 201 -20.58 6.15 -18.46
C ASN A 201 -21.63 5.80 -19.52
N ARG A 202 -21.26 5.08 -20.60
CA ARG A 202 -22.23 4.61 -21.60
C ARG A 202 -23.36 3.79 -20.97
N ARG A 203 -23.02 2.81 -20.13
CA ARG A 203 -24.01 1.99 -19.41
C ARG A 203 -24.90 2.81 -18.49
N ARG A 204 -24.34 3.83 -17.83
CA ARG A 204 -25.10 4.73 -16.97
C ARG A 204 -26.08 5.55 -17.82
N ASP A 205 -25.62 6.14 -18.91
CA ASP A 205 -26.44 6.98 -19.78
C ASP A 205 -27.59 6.17 -20.43
N GLU A 206 -27.34 4.92 -20.82
CA GLU A 206 -28.37 3.99 -21.29
C GLU A 206 -29.43 3.68 -20.22
N LYS A 207 -29.01 3.46 -18.97
CA LYS A 207 -29.93 3.23 -17.85
C LYS A 207 -30.77 4.47 -17.56
N VAL A 208 -30.17 5.65 -17.56
CA VAL A 208 -30.88 6.93 -17.38
C VAL A 208 -31.90 7.11 -18.49
N ALA A 209 -31.51 6.98 -19.75
CA ALA A 209 -32.41 7.12 -20.89
C ALA A 209 -33.57 6.10 -20.85
N ARG A 210 -33.33 4.88 -20.34
CA ARG A 210 -34.41 3.90 -20.14
C ARG A 210 -35.36 4.34 -19.03
N ALA A 211 -34.84 4.76 -17.88
CA ALA A 211 -35.65 5.24 -16.76
C ALA A 211 -36.49 6.47 -17.14
N GLU A 212 -35.93 7.41 -17.90
CA GLU A 212 -36.66 8.58 -18.42
C GLU A 212 -37.84 8.18 -19.31
N ARG A 213 -37.66 7.16 -20.18
CA ARG A 213 -38.77 6.61 -20.98
C ARG A 213 -39.84 5.97 -20.11
N GLU A 214 -39.46 5.21 -19.10
CA GLU A 214 -40.39 4.57 -18.15
C GLU A 214 -41.20 5.61 -17.37
N VAL A 215 -40.55 6.67 -16.88
CA VAL A 215 -41.22 7.79 -16.21
C VAL A 215 -42.22 8.47 -17.15
N LYS A 216 -41.82 8.76 -18.39
CA LYS A 216 -42.70 9.41 -19.37
C LYS A 216 -43.95 8.57 -19.70
N GLU A 217 -43.79 7.25 -19.84
CA GLU A 217 -44.93 6.35 -20.05
C GLU A 217 -45.84 6.27 -18.81
N ALA A 218 -45.25 6.24 -17.62
CA ALA A 218 -46.02 6.27 -16.36
C ALA A 218 -46.80 7.58 -16.18
N GLU A 219 -46.22 8.73 -16.51
CA GLU A 219 -46.89 10.03 -16.49
C GLU A 219 -48.06 10.08 -17.49
N LYS A 220 -47.87 9.56 -18.70
CA LYS A 220 -48.93 9.47 -19.72
C LYS A 220 -50.07 8.57 -19.26
N ALA A 221 -49.76 7.42 -18.68
CA ALA A 221 -50.75 6.51 -18.12
C ALA A 221 -51.52 7.14 -16.95
N ALA A 222 -50.82 7.86 -16.06
CA ALA A 222 -51.43 8.59 -14.95
C ALA A 222 -52.36 9.70 -15.44
N ALA A 223 -51.97 10.46 -16.47
CA ALA A 223 -52.81 11.48 -17.08
C ALA A 223 -54.10 10.88 -17.69
N ALA A 224 -53.99 9.75 -18.40
CA ALA A 224 -55.13 9.04 -18.95
C ALA A 224 -56.07 8.52 -17.85
N ALA A 225 -55.52 7.96 -16.76
CA ALA A 225 -56.30 7.51 -15.61
C ALA A 225 -57.03 8.67 -14.91
N ARG A 226 -56.38 9.83 -14.74
CA ARG A 226 -57.01 11.05 -14.21
C ARG A 226 -58.15 11.54 -15.07
N LYS A 227 -57.98 11.52 -16.41
CA LYS A 227 -59.04 11.90 -17.34
C LYS A 227 -60.26 10.98 -17.20
N LYS A 228 -60.04 9.66 -17.18
CA LYS A 228 -61.11 8.68 -17.00
C LYS A 228 -61.83 8.83 -15.65
N LEU A 229 -61.09 9.14 -14.58
CA LEU A 229 -61.69 9.42 -13.27
C LEU A 229 -62.62 10.64 -13.32
N ALA A 230 -62.19 11.71 -14.00
CA ALA A 230 -63.01 12.92 -14.15
C ALA A 230 -64.28 12.67 -14.97
N GLU A 231 -64.20 11.87 -16.04
CA GLU A 231 -65.37 11.46 -16.85
C GLU A 231 -66.39 10.71 -15.99
N VAL A 232 -65.95 9.70 -15.22
CA VAL A 232 -66.83 8.93 -14.31
C VAL A 232 -67.43 9.80 -13.21
N GLN A 233 -66.71 10.81 -12.72
CA GLN A 233 -67.22 11.74 -11.71
C GLN A 233 -68.26 12.71 -12.27
N ALA A 234 -68.19 13.06 -13.55
CA ALA A 234 -69.13 13.98 -14.21
C ALA A 234 -70.44 13.30 -14.62
N GLU A 235 -70.46 11.97 -14.75
CA GLU A 235 -71.66 11.15 -15.02
C GLU A 235 -72.51 10.86 -13.76
N ARG A 236 -72.11 11.42 -12.60
CA ARG A 236 -72.71 11.18 -11.29
C ARG A 236 -73.55 12.37 -10.82
#